data_AF-A0A3M2G9Y1-F1
#
_entry.id   AF-A0A3M2G9Y1-F1
#
_cell.length_a   1.000
_cell.length_b   1.000
_cell.length_c   1.000
_cell.angle_alpha   90.00
_cell.angle_beta   90.00
_cell.angle_gamma   90.00
#
_symmetry.space_group_name_H-M   'P 1'
#
loop_
_entity.id
_entity.type
_entity.pdbx_description
1 polymer ?
#
loop_
_entity_poly.entity_id
_entity_poly.type
_entity_poly.pdbx_seq_one_letter_code
_entity_poly.pdbx_strand_id
1 'polypeptide(L)'
;MEPQAIPSIQFQNRAAFLRDRDNFLEQASQEIEYLLHHFEKLHATPDGPEQLLELAKTLVGHLKEARYFGFRGLGGDPTNPPDFITPYELSAVDHISVMYHAAISVMRYLRHECLVRQYQREHPIKDEYLRDYIHNVESSDRTLILLLLKTMKERMDIYRTYQQQTQHSKSAGK
;
A
#
# COMPACT_ATOMS: atom_id res chain seq x y z
N MET A 1 26.66 7.73 -37.25
CA MET A 1 26.08 6.51 -36.68
C MET A 1 24.75 6.90 -36.10
N GLU A 2 23.64 6.50 -36.74
CA GLU A 2 22.33 6.63 -36.12
C GLU A 2 22.23 5.58 -35.00
N PRO A 3 21.82 5.94 -33.77
CA PRO A 3 21.53 4.94 -32.77
C PRO A 3 20.29 4.17 -33.26
N GLN A 4 20.49 2.90 -33.59
CA GLN A 4 19.40 1.97 -33.85
C GLN A 4 18.52 1.91 -32.60
N ALA A 5 17.31 2.47 -32.70
CA ALA A 5 16.26 2.25 -31.73
C ALA A 5 15.90 0.76 -31.81
N ILE A 6 16.49 -0.03 -30.92
CA ILE A 6 15.86 -1.28 -30.50
C ILE A 6 14.82 -0.81 -29.49
N PRO A 7 13.50 -0.76 -29.80
CA PRO A 7 12.52 -0.78 -28.73
C PRO A 7 12.76 -2.13 -28.07
N SER A 8 13.52 -2.14 -26.96
CA SER A 8 13.86 -3.39 -26.30
C SER A 8 12.54 -4.12 -26.07
N ILE A 9 12.50 -5.41 -26.39
CA ILE A 9 11.31 -6.27 -26.27
C ILE A 9 10.61 -6.09 -24.90
N GLN A 10 11.35 -5.60 -23.90
CA GLN A 10 10.88 -5.21 -22.57
C GLN A 10 9.76 -4.14 -22.57
N PHE A 11 9.61 -3.32 -23.61
CA PHE A 11 8.61 -2.22 -23.65
C PHE A 11 7.39 -2.49 -24.53
N GLN A 12 7.33 -3.62 -25.25
CA GLN A 12 6.16 -3.95 -26.10
C GLN A 12 4.85 -4.04 -25.31
N ASN A 13 4.93 -4.28 -24.00
CA ASN A 13 3.78 -4.40 -23.09
C ASN A 13 3.65 -3.24 -22.10
N ARG A 14 4.37 -2.13 -22.32
CA ARG A 14 4.39 -1.00 -21.37
C ARG A 14 3.00 -0.47 -21.05
N ALA A 15 2.17 -0.26 -22.07
CA ALA A 15 0.80 0.23 -21.88
C ALA A 15 -0.04 -0.72 -21.02
N ALA A 16 0.12 -2.04 -21.20
CA ALA A 16 -0.53 -3.04 -20.35
C ALA A 16 -0.03 -2.95 -18.91
N PHE A 17 1.29 -2.86 -18.69
CA PHE A 17 1.86 -2.72 -17.35
C PHE A 17 1.37 -1.45 -16.63
N LEU A 18 1.30 -0.31 -17.32
CA LEU A 18 0.79 0.92 -16.70
C LEU A 18 -0.69 0.81 -16.34
N ARG A 19 -1.51 0.20 -17.21
CA ARG A 19 -2.92 -0.05 -16.92
C ARG A 19 -3.08 -1.00 -15.72
N ASP A 20 -2.33 -2.09 -15.69
CA ASP A 20 -2.44 -3.08 -14.62
C ASP A 20 -1.94 -2.49 -13.29
N ARG A 21 -0.86 -1.70 -13.30
CA ARG A 21 -0.43 -0.87 -12.15
C ARG A 21 -1.58 -0.03 -11.61
N ASP A 22 -2.23 0.73 -12.48
CA ASP A 22 -3.30 1.66 -12.09
C ASP A 22 -4.53 0.90 -11.54
N ASN A 23 -4.87 -0.26 -12.13
CA ASN A 23 -5.93 -1.13 -11.64
C ASN A 23 -5.66 -1.65 -10.22
N PHE A 24 -4.45 -2.16 -9.97
CA PHE A 24 -4.08 -2.64 -8.63
C PHE A 24 -3.97 -1.50 -7.62
N LEU A 25 -3.57 -0.31 -8.05
CA LEU A 25 -3.54 0.86 -7.19
C LEU A 25 -4.95 1.30 -6.78
N GLU A 26 -5.91 1.23 -7.70
CA GLU A 26 -7.32 1.49 -7.42
C GLU A 26 -7.90 0.48 -6.42
N GLN A 27 -7.60 -0.81 -6.60
CA GLN A 27 -7.99 -1.86 -5.65
C GLN A 27 -7.36 -1.64 -4.26
N ALA A 28 -6.09 -1.25 -4.20
CA ALA A 28 -5.44 -0.89 -2.94
C ALA A 28 -6.13 0.31 -2.26
N SER A 29 -6.55 1.31 -3.03
CA SER A 29 -7.28 2.46 -2.50
C SER A 29 -8.62 2.05 -1.89
N GLN A 30 -9.37 1.18 -2.56
CA GLN A 30 -10.65 0.67 -2.06
C GLN A 30 -10.45 -0.13 -0.76
N GLU A 31 -9.38 -0.93 -0.70
CA GLU A 31 -9.03 -1.69 0.51
C GLU A 31 -8.64 -0.78 1.68
N ILE A 32 -7.88 0.31 1.43
CA ILE A 32 -7.55 1.31 2.46
C ILE A 32 -8.83 1.96 3.01
N GLU A 33 -9.75 2.36 2.13
CA GLU A 33 -11.02 2.98 2.55
C GLU A 33 -11.89 2.01 3.34
N TYR A 34 -11.98 0.76 2.89
CA TYR A 34 -12.69 -0.30 3.59
C TYR A 34 -12.10 -0.52 4.99
N LEU A 35 -10.79 -0.69 5.08
CA LEU A 35 -10.08 -0.83 6.35
C LEU A 35 -10.36 0.36 7.27
N LEU A 36 -10.21 1.60 6.80
CA LEU A 36 -10.47 2.80 7.62
C LEU A 36 -11.92 2.89 8.10
N HIS A 37 -12.89 2.58 7.24
CA HIS A 37 -14.30 2.67 7.57
C HIS A 37 -14.73 1.61 8.59
N HIS A 38 -14.16 0.40 8.48
CA HIS A 38 -14.55 -0.73 9.31
C HIS A 38 -13.61 -1.02 10.49
N PHE A 39 -12.45 -0.34 10.57
CA PHE A 39 -11.40 -0.64 11.55
C PHE A 39 -11.95 -0.77 12.97
N GLU A 40 -12.58 0.28 13.46
CA GLU A 40 -13.10 0.38 14.83
C GLU A 40 -14.13 -0.71 15.13
N LYS A 41 -15.05 -0.93 14.19
CA LYS A 41 -16.10 -1.94 14.34
C LYS A 41 -15.53 -3.34 14.39
N LEU A 42 -14.57 -3.66 13.51
CA LEU A 42 -13.93 -4.97 13.45
C LEU A 42 -13.05 -5.19 14.68
N HIS A 43 -12.20 -4.22 15.03
CA HIS A 43 -11.25 -4.30 16.15
C HIS A 43 -11.92 -4.61 17.50
N ALA A 44 -13.14 -4.11 17.70
CA ALA A 44 -13.96 -4.35 18.89
C ALA A 44 -14.51 -5.79 18.99
N THR A 45 -14.43 -6.60 17.93
CA THR A 45 -14.90 -8.00 17.94
C THR A 45 -13.81 -8.97 18.41
N PRO A 46 -14.18 -10.16 18.93
CA PRO A 46 -13.21 -11.16 19.38
C PRO A 46 -12.19 -11.57 18.31
N ASP A 47 -12.66 -11.80 17.08
CA ASP A 47 -11.83 -12.20 15.92
C ASP A 47 -11.44 -11.01 15.04
N GLY A 48 -11.59 -9.79 15.57
CA GLY A 48 -11.39 -8.54 14.87
C GLY A 48 -9.99 -8.38 14.27
N PRO A 49 -8.93 -8.49 15.08
CA PRO A 49 -7.56 -8.36 14.61
C PRO A 49 -7.20 -9.37 13.52
N GLU A 50 -7.66 -10.62 13.62
CA GLU A 50 -7.44 -11.64 12.61
C GLU A 50 -8.13 -11.27 11.28
N GLN A 51 -9.37 -10.78 11.33
CA GLN A 51 -10.07 -10.28 10.13
C GLN A 51 -9.35 -9.07 9.52
N LEU A 52 -8.94 -8.11 10.35
CA LEU A 52 -8.17 -6.95 9.93
C LEU A 52 -6.82 -7.36 9.32
N LEU A 53 -6.17 -8.39 9.86
CA LEU A 53 -4.91 -8.91 9.35
C LEU A 53 -5.06 -9.50 7.94
N GLU A 54 -6.14 -10.23 7.66
CA GLU A 54 -6.41 -10.75 6.30
C GLU A 54 -6.69 -9.63 5.30
N LEU A 55 -7.42 -8.59 5.70
CA LEU A 55 -7.63 -7.39 4.88
C LEU A 55 -6.29 -6.66 4.62
N ALA A 56 -5.44 -6.52 5.64
CA ALA A 56 -4.12 -5.93 5.49
C ALA A 56 -3.20 -6.74 4.56
N LYS A 57 -3.27 -8.09 4.59
CA LYS A 57 -2.55 -8.94 3.62
C LYS A 57 -3.04 -8.70 2.20
N THR A 58 -4.34 -8.55 2.01
CA THR A 58 -4.94 -8.21 0.71
C THR A 58 -4.43 -6.87 0.19
N LEU A 59 -4.43 -5.83 1.04
CA LEU A 59 -3.85 -4.52 0.73
C LEU A 59 -2.37 -4.63 0.31
N VAL A 60 -1.56 -5.36 1.08
CA VAL A 60 -0.16 -5.62 0.75
C VAL A 60 -0.02 -6.32 -0.61
N GLY A 61 -0.91 -7.26 -0.91
CA GLY A 61 -0.99 -7.94 -2.21
C GLY A 61 -1.21 -6.96 -3.36
N HIS A 62 -2.26 -6.15 -3.29
CA HIS A 62 -2.57 -5.15 -4.33
C HIS A 62 -1.40 -4.17 -4.53
N LEU A 63 -0.82 -3.64 -3.44
CA LEU A 63 0.31 -2.71 -3.54
C LEU A 63 1.58 -3.37 -4.07
N LYS A 64 1.80 -4.66 -3.78
CA LYS A 64 2.92 -5.43 -4.34
C LYS A 64 2.80 -5.57 -5.86
N GLU A 65 1.60 -5.91 -6.35
CA GLU A 65 1.34 -6.02 -7.79
C GLU A 65 1.45 -4.66 -8.48
N ALA A 66 0.83 -3.61 -7.91
CA ALA A 66 0.98 -2.24 -8.42
C ALA A 66 2.46 -1.84 -8.51
N ARG A 67 3.25 -2.14 -7.48
CA ARG A 67 4.70 -1.89 -7.46
C ARG A 67 5.42 -2.67 -8.55
N TYR A 68 5.13 -3.96 -8.70
CA TYR A 68 5.71 -4.82 -9.72
C TYR A 68 5.47 -4.26 -11.13
N PHE A 69 4.20 -3.99 -11.47
CA PHE A 69 3.85 -3.45 -12.78
C PHE A 69 4.38 -2.03 -12.99
N GLY A 70 4.46 -1.23 -11.92
CA GLY A 70 5.14 0.07 -11.91
C GLY A 70 6.58 -0.04 -12.40
N PHE A 71 7.40 -0.87 -11.76
CA PHE A 71 8.79 -1.06 -12.19
C PHE A 71 8.91 -1.63 -13.59
N ARG A 72 8.06 -2.60 -13.97
CA ARG A 72 8.06 -3.15 -15.34
C ARG A 72 7.71 -2.09 -16.38
N GLY A 73 6.81 -1.15 -16.06
CA GLY A 73 6.49 0.00 -16.91
C GLY A 73 7.65 1.00 -17.09
N LEU A 74 8.59 1.03 -16.15
CA LEU A 74 9.82 1.84 -16.23
C LEU A 74 10.97 1.13 -16.95
N GLY A 75 10.84 -0.16 -17.28
CA GLY A 75 11.95 -0.96 -17.82
C GLY A 75 12.70 -1.80 -16.79
N GLY A 76 12.20 -1.88 -15.55
CA GLY A 76 12.71 -2.74 -14.48
C GLY A 76 13.51 -1.98 -13.43
N ASP A 77 14.54 -1.24 -13.84
CA ASP A 77 15.42 -0.50 -12.91
C ASP A 77 15.04 0.99 -12.84
N PRO A 78 14.53 1.49 -11.70
CA PRO A 78 14.20 2.90 -11.52
C PRO A 78 15.43 3.81 -11.37
N THR A 79 16.62 3.26 -11.14
CA THR A 79 17.86 4.04 -10.94
C THR A 79 18.50 4.48 -12.25
N ASN A 80 18.21 3.77 -13.32
CA ASN A 80 18.67 4.09 -14.67
C ASN A 80 17.54 3.87 -15.70
N PRO A 81 16.46 4.67 -15.61
CA PRO A 81 15.33 4.53 -16.51
C PRO A 81 15.69 5.06 -17.91
N PRO A 82 15.07 4.53 -18.98
CA PRO A 82 15.21 5.11 -20.31
C PRO A 82 14.82 6.59 -20.37
N ASP A 83 15.44 7.37 -21.26
CA ASP A 83 15.27 8.83 -21.37
C ASP A 83 13.83 9.31 -21.61
N PHE A 84 12.96 8.45 -22.15
CA PHE A 84 11.55 8.78 -22.39
C PHE A 84 10.66 8.61 -21.14
N ILE A 85 11.19 8.01 -20.06
CA ILE A 85 10.50 7.90 -18.78
C ILE A 85 10.54 9.26 -18.08
N THR A 86 9.36 9.74 -17.71
CA THR A 86 9.25 11.06 -17.09
C THR A 86 9.57 11.00 -15.58
N PRO A 87 10.05 12.11 -14.98
CA PRO A 87 10.18 12.21 -13.52
C PRO A 87 8.88 11.90 -12.77
N TYR A 88 7.74 12.19 -13.39
CA TYR A 88 6.43 11.86 -12.87
C TYR A 88 6.22 10.35 -12.73
N GLU A 89 6.61 9.56 -13.74
CA GLU A 89 6.43 8.11 -13.70
C GLU A 89 7.36 7.45 -12.68
N LEU A 90 8.57 7.98 -12.49
CA LEU A 90 9.46 7.58 -11.40
C LEU A 90 8.84 7.88 -10.04
N SER A 91 8.32 9.10 -9.87
CA SER A 91 7.66 9.52 -8.64
C SER A 91 6.43 8.66 -8.31
N ALA A 92 5.63 8.27 -9.32
CA ALA A 92 4.49 7.38 -9.12
C ALA A 92 4.91 6.01 -8.58
N VAL A 93 5.98 5.41 -9.12
CA VAL A 93 6.47 4.10 -8.67
C VAL A 93 7.11 4.17 -7.29
N ASP A 94 7.81 5.26 -6.98
CA ASP A 94 8.34 5.51 -5.64
C ASP A 94 7.20 5.69 -4.62
N HIS A 95 6.16 6.44 -4.98
CA HIS A 95 4.98 6.64 -4.16
C HIS A 95 4.28 5.30 -3.83
N ILE A 96 4.10 4.43 -4.83
CA ILE A 96 3.56 3.08 -4.63
C ILE A 96 4.46 2.26 -3.69
N SER A 97 5.80 2.40 -3.80
CA SER A 97 6.74 1.71 -2.92
C SER A 97 6.62 2.18 -1.46
N VAL A 98 6.46 3.49 -1.23
CA VAL A 98 6.22 4.05 0.11
C VAL A 98 4.93 3.48 0.71
N MET A 99 3.83 3.45 -0.06
CA MET A 99 2.56 2.88 0.40
C MET A 99 2.67 1.38 0.67
N TYR A 100 3.37 0.63 -0.19
CA TYR A 100 3.62 -0.80 0.02
C TYR A 100 4.33 -1.06 1.35
N HIS A 101 5.36 -0.28 1.69
CA HIS A 101 6.06 -0.41 2.96
C HIS A 101 5.19 -0.01 4.17
N ALA A 102 4.36 1.03 4.04
CA ALA A 102 3.38 1.40 5.07
C ALA A 102 2.35 0.28 5.31
N ALA A 103 1.84 -0.35 4.25
CA ALA A 103 0.92 -1.48 4.36
C ALA A 103 1.57 -2.72 5.01
N ILE A 104 2.85 -2.99 4.72
CA ILE A 104 3.60 -4.04 5.43
C ILE A 104 3.65 -3.73 6.94
N SER A 105 3.89 -2.48 7.32
CA SER A 105 3.92 -2.09 8.73
C SER A 105 2.55 -2.29 9.38
N VAL A 106 1.45 -1.90 8.72
CA VAL A 106 0.08 -2.19 9.19
C VAL A 106 -0.13 -3.68 9.43
N MET A 107 0.21 -4.52 8.45
CA MET A 107 0.10 -5.98 8.57
C MET A 107 0.95 -6.53 9.74
N ARG A 108 2.14 -5.98 9.98
CA ARG A 108 3.02 -6.39 11.08
C ARG A 108 2.45 -6.02 12.45
N TYR A 109 1.91 -4.81 12.60
CA TYR A 109 1.26 -4.40 13.85
C TYR A 109 0.01 -5.26 14.14
N LEU A 110 -0.82 -5.51 13.13
CA LEU A 110 -1.99 -6.41 13.29
C LEU A 110 -1.56 -7.83 13.66
N ARG A 111 -0.52 -8.37 13.02
CA ARG A 111 0.02 -9.69 13.38
C ARG A 111 0.55 -9.70 14.81
N HIS A 112 1.21 -8.64 15.22
CA HIS A 112 1.71 -8.52 16.59
C HIS A 112 0.55 -8.51 17.59
N GLU A 113 -0.49 -7.73 17.34
CA GLU A 113 -1.71 -7.73 18.16
C GLU A 113 -2.36 -9.13 18.23
N CYS A 114 -2.49 -9.84 17.10
CA CYS A 114 -2.99 -11.23 17.10
C CYS A 114 -2.16 -12.15 18.01
N LEU A 115 -0.83 -12.06 17.96
CA LEU A 115 0.08 -12.87 18.77
C LEU A 115 -0.04 -12.53 20.26
N VAL A 116 -0.18 -11.24 20.59
CA VAL A 116 -0.35 -10.76 21.96
C VAL A 116 -1.68 -11.28 22.54
N ARG A 117 -2.78 -11.18 21.80
CA ARG A 117 -4.08 -11.74 22.22
C ARG A 117 -4.06 -13.27 22.31
N GLN A 118 -3.37 -13.96 21.40
CA GLN A 118 -3.17 -15.40 21.49
C GLN A 118 -2.43 -15.77 22.78
N TYR A 119 -1.34 -15.07 23.09
CA TYR A 119 -0.57 -15.27 24.31
C TYR A 119 -1.43 -15.09 25.57
N GLN A 120 -2.28 -14.05 25.63
CA GLN A 120 -3.21 -13.85 26.74
C GLN A 120 -4.22 -15.00 26.91
N ARG A 121 -4.73 -15.55 25.80
CA ARG A 121 -5.68 -16.68 25.83
C ARG A 121 -5.03 -17.95 26.37
N GLU A 122 -3.80 -18.24 25.94
CA GLU A 122 -3.06 -19.45 26.32
C GLU A 122 -2.49 -19.37 27.75
N HIS A 123 -2.19 -18.16 28.20
CA HIS A 123 -1.63 -17.90 29.52
C HIS A 123 -2.50 -16.90 30.26
N PRO A 124 -3.51 -17.33 31.04
CA PRO A 124 -4.32 -16.41 31.84
C PRO A 124 -3.44 -15.71 32.88
N ILE A 125 -2.98 -14.52 32.53
CA ILE A 125 -2.05 -13.70 33.31
C ILE A 125 -2.75 -13.30 34.60
N LYS A 126 -2.19 -13.67 35.75
CA LYS A 126 -2.63 -13.20 37.08
C LYS A 126 -1.94 -11.91 37.52
N ASP A 127 -0.86 -11.54 36.84
CA ASP A 127 -0.05 -10.34 37.11
C ASP A 127 -0.68 -9.09 36.47
N GLU A 128 -1.06 -8.11 37.28
CA GLU A 128 -1.66 -6.86 36.83
C GLU A 128 -0.70 -6.04 35.94
N TYR A 129 0.61 -6.04 36.23
CA TYR A 129 1.59 -5.29 35.42
C TYR A 129 1.69 -5.83 34.00
N LEU A 130 1.64 -7.15 33.84
CA LEU A 130 1.73 -7.76 32.51
C LEU A 130 0.42 -7.56 31.72
N ARG A 131 -0.74 -7.47 32.38
CA ARG A 131 -2.00 -7.08 31.73
C ARG A 131 -1.95 -5.63 31.23
N ASP A 132 -1.47 -4.72 32.07
CA ASP A 132 -1.33 -3.30 31.71
C ASP A 132 -0.34 -3.11 30.55
N TYR A 133 0.78 -3.82 30.57
CA TYR A 133 1.75 -3.82 29.47
C TYR A 133 1.08 -4.21 28.15
N ILE A 134 0.34 -5.32 28.14
CA ILE A 134 -0.33 -5.80 26.93
C ILE A 134 -1.36 -4.78 26.43
N HIS A 135 -2.19 -4.25 27.33
CA HIS A 135 -3.18 -3.25 26.96
C HIS A 135 -2.55 -2.01 26.32
N ASN A 136 -1.42 -1.54 26.87
CA ASN A 136 -0.69 -0.39 26.33
C ASN A 136 -0.08 -0.69 24.96
N VAL A 137 0.43 -1.90 24.74
CA VAL A 137 0.94 -2.36 23.44
C VAL A 137 -0.17 -2.37 22.40
N GLU A 138 -1.32 -2.97 22.68
CA GLU A 138 -2.46 -3.03 21.76
C GLU A 138 -2.97 -1.63 21.38
N SER A 139 -3.06 -0.74 22.37
CA SER A 139 -3.46 0.66 22.17
C SER A 139 -2.47 1.44 21.29
N SER A 140 -1.17 1.23 21.53
CA SER A 140 -0.10 1.82 20.71
C SER A 140 -0.15 1.31 19.27
N ASP A 141 -0.24 -0.01 19.07
CA ASP A 141 -0.30 -0.64 17.76
C ASP A 141 -1.51 -0.14 16.96
N ARG A 142 -2.69 -0.09 17.59
CA ARG A 142 -3.91 0.47 17.00
C ARG A 142 -3.71 1.91 16.51
N THR A 143 -3.09 2.75 17.34
CA THR A 143 -2.82 4.15 16.99
C THR A 143 -1.92 4.25 15.75
N LEU A 144 -0.87 3.43 15.70
CA LEU A 144 0.07 3.39 14.58
C LEU A 144 -0.57 2.86 13.30
N ILE A 145 -1.40 1.82 13.40
CA ILE A 145 -2.15 1.28 12.25
C ILE A 145 -3.04 2.36 11.63
N LEU A 146 -3.85 3.03 12.44
CA LEU A 146 -4.77 4.08 11.96
C LEU A 146 -4.01 5.25 11.35
N LEU A 147 -2.89 5.67 11.94
CA LEU A 147 -2.05 6.73 11.39
C LEU A 147 -1.52 6.37 10.00
N LEU A 148 -0.99 5.15 9.85
CA LEU A 148 -0.47 4.67 8.57
C LEU A 148 -1.57 4.57 7.51
N LEU A 149 -2.73 4.00 7.85
CA LEU A 149 -3.87 3.89 6.93
C LEU A 149 -4.37 5.27 6.47
N LYS A 150 -4.52 6.23 7.40
CA LYS A 150 -4.92 7.61 7.06
C LYS A 150 -3.89 8.29 6.16
N THR A 151 -2.62 8.17 6.49
CA THR A 151 -1.52 8.73 5.69
C THR A 151 -1.51 8.14 4.27
N MET A 152 -1.75 6.83 4.12
CA MET A 152 -1.85 6.19 2.81
C MET A 152 -3.06 6.72 2.04
N LYS A 153 -4.23 6.88 2.68
CA LYS A 153 -5.41 7.47 2.04
C LYS A 153 -5.15 8.88 1.54
N GLU A 154 -4.62 9.76 2.39
CA GLU A 154 -4.31 11.15 2.03
C GLU A 154 -3.37 11.21 0.81
N ARG A 155 -2.33 10.37 0.82
CA ARG A 155 -1.37 10.25 -0.28
C ARG A 155 -2.03 9.77 -1.58
N MET A 156 -2.92 8.79 -1.49
CA MET A 156 -3.68 8.28 -2.64
C MET A 156 -4.59 9.36 -3.22
N ASP A 157 -5.28 10.13 -2.37
CA ASP A 157 -6.19 11.20 -2.78
C ASP A 157 -5.42 12.36 -3.47
N ILE A 158 -4.22 12.69 -2.97
CA ILE A 158 -3.31 13.64 -3.62
C ILE A 158 -2.89 13.14 -5.01
N TYR A 159 -2.47 11.86 -5.10
CA TYR A 159 -2.04 11.27 -6.37
C TYR A 159 -3.18 11.23 -7.40
N ARG A 160 -4.41 10.86 -7.00
CA ARG A 160 -5.60 10.88 -7.87
C ARG A 160 -5.92 12.28 -8.40
N THR A 161 -5.89 13.29 -7.54
CA THR A 161 -6.12 14.69 -7.92
C THR A 161 -5.12 15.12 -9.00
N TYR A 162 -3.86 14.75 -8.84
CA TYR A 162 -2.81 15.05 -9.80
C TYR A 162 -2.99 14.30 -11.14
N GLN A 163 -3.41 13.04 -11.11
CA GLN A 163 -3.73 12.26 -12.32
C GLN A 163 -4.86 12.91 -13.13
N GLN A 164 -5.92 13.38 -12.48
CA GLN A 164 -7.04 14.04 -13.16
C GLN A 164 -6.60 15.34 -13.84
N GLN A 165 -5.81 16.17 -13.16
CA GLN A 165 -5.28 17.42 -13.72
C GLN A 165 -4.37 17.20 -14.93
N THR A 166 -3.54 16.16 -14.91
CA THR A 166 -2.65 15.81 -16.04
C THR A 166 -3.40 15.23 -17.24
N GLN A 167 -4.50 14.51 -17.03
CA GLN A 167 -5.37 14.04 -18.12
C GLN A 167 -6.17 15.19 -18.77
N HIS A 168 -6.66 16.15 -17.98
CA HIS A 168 -7.34 17.34 -18.49
C HIS A 168 -6.40 18.25 -19.29
N SER A 169 -5.15 18.40 -18.86
CA SER A 169 -4.16 19.20 -19.58
C SER A 169 -3.80 18.62 -20.95
N LYS A 170 -3.85 17.28 -21.11
CA LYS A 170 -3.62 16.60 -22.40
C LYS A 170 -4.82 16.65 -23.35
N SER A 171 -6.03 16.88 -22.83
CA SER A 171 -7.26 16.98 -23.63
C SER A 171 -7.61 18.42 -24.02
N ALA A 172 -7.15 19.42 -23.26
CA ALA A 172 -7.30 20.83 -23.58
C ALA A 172 -6.24 21.39 -24.57
N GLY A 173 -5.21 20.61 -24.88
CA GLY A 173 -4.13 20.99 -25.81
C GLY A 173 -4.28 20.42 -27.23
N LYS A 174 -5.48 20.01 -27.65
CA LYS A 174 -5.80 19.57 -29.01
C LYS A 174 -6.78 20.53 -29.69
#